data_AF-A0A2D9TCC7-F1
#
_entry.id   AF-A0A2D9TCC7-F1
#
_cell.length_a   1.000
_cell.length_b   1.000
_cell.length_c   1.000
_cell.angle_alpha   90.00
_cell.angle_beta   90.00
_cell.angle_gamma   90.00
#
_symmetry.space_group_name_H-M   'P 1'
#
loop_
_entity.id
_entity.type
_entity.pdbx_description
1 polymer ?
#
loop_
_entity_poly.entity_id
_entity_poly.type
_entity_poly.pdbx_seq_one_letter_code
_entity_poly.pdbx_strand_id
1 'polypeptide(L)'
;MILRTALVFAMASLIVAPSPGQTGGCGATAPEADAADTCLTVGSWECVRAQQRGELDAGEEVLQACVDEVADACATAMWPLECQPYPLQREVDACVEELMRADRLDTPSSEIPECDFCP
;
A
#
# COMPACT_ATOMS: atom_id res chain seq x y z
N MET A 1 15.49 48.35 -12.21
CA MET A 1 16.34 47.14 -12.09
C MET A 1 16.17 46.51 -10.70
N ILE A 2 14.93 46.16 -10.29
CA ILE A 2 14.67 45.54 -8.97
C ILE A 2 13.54 44.51 -9.14
N LEU A 3 13.60 43.68 -10.19
CA LEU A 3 12.52 42.72 -10.48
C LEU A 3 13.04 41.35 -10.94
N ARG A 4 14.34 41.07 -10.77
CA ARG A 4 14.98 39.82 -11.24
C ARG A 4 15.53 38.92 -10.15
N THR A 5 15.53 39.35 -8.89
CA THR A 5 16.16 38.61 -7.79
C THR A 5 15.19 37.89 -6.86
N ALA A 6 13.87 38.08 -7.01
CA ALA A 6 12.87 37.43 -6.15
C ALA A 6 12.45 36.03 -6.64
N LEU A 7 12.74 35.67 -7.90
CA LEU A 7 12.22 34.44 -8.51
C LEU A 7 13.10 33.21 -8.25
N VAL A 8 14.33 33.39 -7.76
CA VAL A 8 15.28 32.28 -7.54
C VAL A 8 15.11 31.65 -6.16
N PHE A 9 14.58 32.38 -5.16
CA PHE A 9 14.48 31.85 -3.79
C PHE A 9 13.23 31.01 -3.51
N ALA A 10 12.24 31.02 -4.41
CA ALA A 10 11.00 30.25 -4.24
C ALA A 10 11.06 28.82 -4.82
N MET A 11 12.15 28.45 -5.51
CA MET A 11 12.36 27.11 -6.08
C MET A 11 13.26 26.19 -5.23
N ALA A 12 13.57 26.56 -3.99
CA ALA A 12 14.45 25.77 -3.12
C ALA A 12 13.71 24.89 -2.09
N SER A 13 12.38 24.99 -1.99
CA SER A 13 11.58 24.30 -0.96
C SER A 13 10.78 23.09 -1.46
N LEU A 14 11.00 22.63 -2.69
CA LEU A 14 10.30 21.46 -3.26
C LEU A 14 11.11 20.16 -3.21
N ILE A 15 12.24 20.12 -2.50
CA ILE A 15 13.07 18.90 -2.36
C ILE A 15 13.14 18.45 -0.90
N VAL A 16 11.98 18.33 -0.26
CA VAL A 16 11.77 17.38 0.86
C VAL A 16 10.40 16.76 0.67
N ALA A 17 10.18 16.13 -0.48
CA ALA A 17 9.24 15.02 -0.50
C ALA A 17 9.94 13.88 0.26
N PRO A 18 9.37 13.31 1.33
CA PRO A 18 9.83 12.01 1.78
C PRO A 18 9.64 11.07 0.60
N SER A 19 10.74 10.54 0.06
CA SER A 19 10.68 9.43 -0.89
C SER A 19 9.96 8.28 -0.19
N PRO A 20 8.82 7.77 -0.70
CA PRO A 20 8.33 6.49 -0.25
C PRO A 20 9.35 5.46 -0.75
N GLY A 21 9.97 4.76 0.18
CA GLY A 21 11.08 3.84 -0.11
C GLY A 21 12.37 4.32 0.56
N GLN A 22 12.55 3.94 1.83
CA GLN A 22 13.91 3.74 2.32
C GLN A 22 14.56 2.75 1.37
N THR A 23 15.58 3.21 0.63
CA THR A 23 16.48 2.34 -0.10
C THR A 23 17.23 1.51 0.94
N GLY A 24 16.73 0.30 1.19
CA GLY A 24 17.32 -0.66 2.11
C GLY A 24 18.79 -0.87 1.77
N GLY A 25 19.65 -0.58 2.74
CA GLY A 25 21.06 -0.92 2.65
C GLY A 25 21.22 -2.41 2.36
N CYS A 26 22.07 -2.73 1.38
CA CYS A 26 22.47 -4.10 1.08
C CYS A 26 23.13 -4.71 2.33
N GLY A 27 22.35 -5.37 3.19
CA GLY A 27 22.87 -6.01 4.39
C GLY A 27 21.90 -6.17 5.56
N ALA A 28 20.72 -5.54 5.55
CA ALA A 28 19.69 -5.81 6.57
C ALA A 28 18.69 -6.86 6.03
N THR A 29 18.50 -7.96 6.77
CA THR A 29 17.39 -8.90 6.54
C THR A 29 16.10 -8.09 6.50
N ALA A 30 15.30 -8.23 5.44
CA ALA A 30 14.02 -7.52 5.37
C ALA A 30 13.17 -7.91 6.59
N PRO A 31 12.49 -6.95 7.24
CA PRO A 31 11.69 -7.25 8.42
C PRO A 31 10.52 -8.17 8.04
N GLU A 32 10.13 -9.04 8.98
CA GLU A 32 8.85 -9.74 8.92
C GLU A 32 7.72 -8.71 8.89
N ALA A 33 6.73 -8.94 8.03
CA ALA A 33 5.55 -8.10 7.93
C ALA A 33 4.61 -8.40 9.11
N ASP A 34 4.06 -7.35 9.71
CA ASP A 34 2.99 -7.51 10.70
C ASP A 34 1.68 -7.93 10.00
N ALA A 35 0.96 -8.89 10.56
CA ALA A 35 -0.23 -9.45 9.94
C ALA A 35 -1.41 -8.47 9.90
N ALA A 36 -1.58 -7.64 10.94
CA ALA A 36 -2.63 -6.63 11.00
C ALA A 36 -2.33 -5.51 10.01
N ASP A 37 -1.08 -5.04 9.96
CA ASP A 37 -0.67 -4.02 8.99
C ASP A 37 -0.78 -4.53 7.55
N THR A 38 -0.44 -5.79 7.30
CA THR A 38 -0.57 -6.43 5.98
C THR A 38 -2.04 -6.55 5.57
N CYS A 39 -2.90 -7.04 6.47
CA CYS A 39 -4.34 -7.14 6.27
C CYS A 39 -4.95 -5.77 5.93
N LEU A 40 -4.63 -4.75 6.71
CA LEU A 40 -5.12 -3.38 6.50
C LEU A 40 -4.66 -2.83 5.16
N THR A 41 -3.38 -3.00 4.85
CA THR A 41 -2.77 -2.48 3.61
C THR A 41 -3.42 -3.12 2.39
N VAL A 42 -3.45 -4.45 2.31
CA VAL A 42 -4.02 -5.17 1.17
C VAL A 42 -5.54 -4.95 1.07
N GLY A 43 -6.25 -5.02 2.19
CA GLY A 43 -7.70 -4.79 2.22
C GLY A 43 -8.09 -3.37 1.80
N SER A 44 -7.31 -2.35 2.18
CA SER A 44 -7.58 -0.97 1.74
C SER A 44 -7.40 -0.80 0.23
N TRP A 45 -6.44 -1.51 -0.39
CA TRP A 45 -6.29 -1.53 -1.84
C TRP A 45 -7.45 -2.24 -2.53
N GLU A 46 -8.03 -3.28 -1.92
CA GLU A 46 -9.25 -3.88 -2.44
C GLU A 46 -10.42 -2.89 -2.45
N CYS A 47 -10.57 -2.03 -1.43
CA CYS A 47 -11.57 -0.96 -1.45
C CYS A 47 -11.34 0.01 -2.62
N VAL A 48 -10.09 0.43 -2.84
CA VAL A 48 -9.74 1.31 -3.98
C VAL A 48 -10.08 0.65 -5.31
N ARG A 49 -9.76 -0.64 -5.46
CA ARG A 49 -10.06 -1.41 -6.67
C ARG A 49 -11.56 -1.61 -6.88
N ALA A 50 -12.31 -1.90 -5.82
CA ALA A 50 -13.77 -2.00 -5.88
C ALA A 50 -14.42 -0.69 -6.33
N GLN A 51 -13.92 0.46 -5.84
CA GLN A 51 -14.37 1.76 -6.34
C GLN A 51 -14.01 1.97 -7.82
N GLN A 52 -12.81 1.59 -8.25
CA GLN A 52 -12.40 1.70 -9.67
C GLN A 52 -13.21 0.78 -10.60
N ARG A 53 -13.66 -0.39 -10.11
CA ARG A 53 -14.59 -1.27 -10.84
C ARG A 53 -16.03 -0.76 -10.85
N GLY A 54 -16.35 0.25 -10.02
CA GLY A 54 -17.70 0.78 -9.87
C GLY A 54 -18.61 -0.08 -8.99
N GLU A 55 -18.03 -0.95 -8.15
CA GLU A 55 -18.74 -1.73 -7.13
C GLU A 55 -19.08 -0.88 -5.90
N LEU A 56 -18.25 0.13 -5.64
CA LEU A 56 -18.51 1.17 -4.65
C LEU A 56 -18.89 2.47 -5.36
N ASP A 57 -19.83 3.20 -4.77
CA ASP A 57 -20.19 4.53 -5.27
C ASP A 57 -18.98 5.46 -5.34
N ALA A 58 -18.99 6.34 -6.33
CA ALA A 58 -17.96 7.35 -6.50
C ALA A 58 -18.12 8.40 -5.40
N GLY A 59 -17.32 8.27 -4.34
CA GLY A 59 -17.33 9.17 -3.20
C GLY A 59 -16.21 8.82 -2.21
N GLU A 60 -15.53 9.85 -1.72
CA GLU A 60 -14.48 9.69 -0.71
C GLU A 60 -15.03 9.10 0.59
N GLU A 61 -16.25 9.50 0.99
CA GLU A 61 -16.93 8.98 2.18
C GLU A 61 -17.20 7.47 2.09
N VAL A 62 -17.56 6.96 0.91
CA VAL A 62 -17.83 5.53 0.69
C VAL A 62 -16.54 4.72 0.68
N LEU A 63 -15.49 5.25 0.05
CA LEU A 63 -14.16 4.64 0.10
C LEU A 63 -13.64 4.59 1.55
N GLN A 64 -13.76 5.70 2.29
CA GLN A 64 -13.34 5.76 3.68
C GLN A 64 -14.11 4.75 4.54
N ALA A 65 -15.43 4.65 4.37
CA ALA A 65 -16.23 3.66 5.09
C ALA A 65 -15.77 2.23 4.82
N CYS A 66 -15.43 1.89 3.57
CA CYS A 66 -14.86 0.58 3.24
C CYS A 66 -13.51 0.35 3.95
N VAL A 67 -12.62 1.34 3.94
CA VAL A 67 -11.32 1.25 4.61
C VAL A 67 -11.48 1.12 6.12
N ASP A 68 -12.45 1.81 6.73
CA ASP A 68 -12.75 1.71 8.16
C ASP A 68 -13.26 0.30 8.52
N GLU A 69 -14.14 -0.29 7.70
CA GLU A 69 -14.59 -1.68 7.86
C GLU A 69 -13.42 -2.67 7.77
N VAL A 70 -12.48 -2.46 6.85
CA VAL A 70 -11.25 -3.25 6.75
C VAL A 70 -10.40 -3.08 8.01
N ALA A 71 -10.22 -1.86 8.50
CA ALA A 71 -9.44 -1.60 9.71
C ALA A 71 -10.00 -2.33 10.94
N ASP A 72 -11.32 -2.31 11.11
CA ASP A 72 -12.00 -3.05 12.17
C ASP A 72 -11.82 -4.56 12.04
N ALA A 73 -11.91 -5.11 10.81
CA ALA A 73 -11.73 -6.53 10.54
C ALA A 73 -10.27 -7.00 10.76
N CYS A 74 -9.30 -6.13 10.49
CA CYS A 74 -7.86 -6.44 10.57
C CYS A 74 -7.25 -6.21 11.96
N ALA A 75 -7.96 -5.55 12.89
CA ALA A 75 -7.42 -5.11 14.19
C ALA A 75 -6.81 -6.24 15.05
N THR A 76 -7.21 -7.49 14.83
CA THR A 76 -6.72 -8.67 15.57
C THR A 76 -6.10 -9.72 14.66
N ALA A 77 -5.82 -9.37 13.40
CA ALA A 77 -5.25 -10.30 12.43
C ALA A 77 -3.87 -10.77 12.89
N MET A 78 -3.61 -12.06 12.70
CA MET A 78 -2.35 -12.72 13.01
C MET A 78 -2.02 -13.72 11.93
N TRP A 79 -0.73 -13.88 11.65
CA TRP A 79 -0.28 -14.95 10.77
C TRP A 79 -0.58 -16.31 11.40
N PRO A 80 -1.19 -17.25 10.66
CA PRO A 80 -1.28 -18.63 11.10
C PRO A 80 0.12 -19.21 11.37
N LEU A 81 0.25 -20.09 12.37
CA LEU A 81 1.55 -20.64 12.77
C LEU A 81 2.17 -21.53 11.69
N GLU A 82 1.34 -22.11 10.83
CA GLU A 82 1.73 -22.88 9.65
C GLU A 82 2.40 -22.03 8.56
N CYS A 83 2.19 -20.71 8.56
CA CYS A 83 2.77 -19.77 7.61
C CYS A 83 4.22 -19.41 7.93
N GLN A 84 4.95 -20.23 8.69
CA GLN A 84 6.35 -19.99 8.99
C GLN A 84 7.26 -20.53 7.86
N PRO A 85 8.24 -19.75 7.37
CA PRO A 85 8.61 -18.39 7.82
C PRO A 85 7.55 -17.35 7.42
N TYR A 86 7.27 -16.40 8.34
CA TYR A 86 6.27 -15.38 8.07
C TYR A 86 6.68 -14.48 6.89
N PRO A 87 5.70 -13.93 6.17
CA PRO A 87 5.94 -13.02 5.06
C PRO A 87 6.82 -11.85 5.47
N LEU A 88 7.68 -11.41 4.57
CA LEU A 88 8.53 -10.25 4.74
C LEU A 88 7.82 -9.01 4.19
N GLN A 89 8.15 -7.82 4.70
CA GLN A 89 7.57 -6.56 4.24
C GLN A 89 7.73 -6.38 2.72
N ARG A 90 8.86 -6.80 2.15
CA ARG A 90 9.11 -6.73 0.71
C ARG A 90 8.12 -7.54 -0.14
N GLU A 91 7.55 -8.62 0.41
CA GLU A 91 6.58 -9.47 -0.27
C GLU A 91 5.21 -8.80 -0.25
N VAL A 92 4.86 -8.15 0.87
CA VAL A 92 3.67 -7.30 0.97
C VAL A 92 3.75 -6.12 -0.01
N ASP A 93 4.91 -5.47 -0.10
CA ASP A 93 5.12 -4.36 -1.03
C ASP A 93 4.94 -4.83 -2.50
N ALA A 94 5.43 -6.02 -2.84
CA ALA A 94 5.25 -6.61 -4.17
C ALA A 94 3.77 -6.91 -4.49
N CYS A 95 3.00 -7.43 -3.52
CA CYS A 95 1.55 -7.58 -3.67
C CYS A 95 0.87 -6.23 -3.93
N VAL A 96 1.20 -5.21 -3.14
CA VAL A 96 0.64 -3.86 -3.30
C VAL A 96 0.93 -3.29 -4.68
N GLU A 97 2.17 -3.43 -5.17
CA GLU A 97 2.53 -3.00 -6.52
C GLU A 97 1.65 -3.66 -7.59
N GLU A 98 1.32 -4.94 -7.45
CA GLU A 98 0.43 -5.65 -8.37
C GLU A 98 -1.05 -5.26 -8.19
N LEU A 99 -1.50 -4.93 -6.98
CA LEU A 99 -2.87 -4.42 -6.74
C LEU A 99 -3.09 -3.02 -7.33
N MET A 100 -2.04 -2.21 -7.39
CA MET A 100 -2.08 -0.87 -7.99
C MET A 100 -2.20 -0.87 -9.52
N ARG A 101 -1.97 -2.03 -10.15
CA ARG A 101 -1.94 -2.13 -11.61
C ARG A 101 -3.34 -2.17 -12.21
N ALA A 102 -3.59 -1.19 -13.08
CA ALA A 102 -4.86 -1.08 -13.80
C ALA A 102 -5.17 -2.31 -14.68
N ASP A 103 -4.14 -3.00 -15.21
CA ASP A 103 -4.33 -4.22 -16.01
C ASP A 103 -4.72 -5.46 -15.19
N ARG A 104 -4.63 -5.39 -13.87
CA ARG A 104 -5.07 -6.43 -12.94
C ARG A 104 -6.32 -6.03 -12.15
N LEU A 105 -7.02 -4.95 -12.52
CA LEU A 105 -8.14 -4.43 -11.74
C LEU A 105 -9.26 -5.47 -11.46
N ASP A 106 -9.51 -6.36 -12.42
CA ASP A 106 -10.55 -7.40 -12.33
C ASP A 106 -10.03 -8.75 -11.80
N THR A 107 -8.73 -8.89 -11.49
CA THR A 107 -8.14 -10.14 -10.99
C THR A 107 -8.25 -10.20 -9.46
N PRO A 108 -8.94 -11.17 -8.85
CA PRO A 108 -8.98 -11.27 -7.38
C PRO A 108 -7.58 -11.31 -6.76
N SER A 109 -7.36 -10.68 -5.60
CA SER A 109 -6.04 -10.73 -4.92
C SER A 109 -5.58 -12.15 -4.63
N SER A 110 -6.50 -13.07 -4.33
CA SER A 110 -6.19 -14.50 -4.15
C SER A 110 -5.67 -15.20 -5.40
N GLU A 111 -5.80 -14.59 -6.58
CA GLU A 111 -5.27 -15.09 -7.85
C GLU A 111 -3.96 -14.37 -8.27
N ILE A 112 -3.52 -13.36 -7.50
CA ILE A 112 -2.26 -12.65 -7.70
C ILE A 112 -1.17 -13.40 -6.93
N PRO A 113 -0.19 -14.02 -7.60
CA PRO A 113 0.86 -14.81 -6.92
C PRO A 113 1.63 -14.03 -5.87
N GLU A 114 1.84 -12.73 -6.12
CA GLU A 114 2.56 -11.84 -5.19
C GLU A 114 1.77 -11.58 -3.89
N CYS A 115 0.45 -11.81 -3.88
CA CYS A 115 -0.42 -11.64 -2.71
C CYS A 115 -0.70 -12.96 -1.97
N ASP A 116 -0.08 -14.07 -2.41
CA ASP A 116 -0.19 -15.37 -1.76
C ASP A 116 0.86 -15.50 -0.65
N PHE A 117 0.53 -14.92 0.51
CA PHE A 117 1.44 -14.84 1.66
C PHE A 117 1.58 -16.16 2.43
N CYS A 118 0.63 -17.10 2.27
CA CYS A 118 0.63 -18.37 2.98
C CYS A 118 -0.01 -19.50 2.14
N PRO A 119 0.69 -19.97 1.09
CA PRO A 119 0.26 -21.06 0.22
C PRO A 119 0.25 -22.45 0.86
#